data_AF-A0A2G2WFR0-F1
#
_entry.id   AF-A0A2G2WFR0-F1
#
_cell.length_a   1.000
_cell.length_b   1.000
_cell.length_c   1.000
_cell.angle_alpha   90.00
_cell.angle_beta   90.00
_cell.angle_gamma   90.00
#
_symmetry.space_group_name_H-M   'P 1'
#
loop_
_entity.id
_entity.type
_entity.pdbx_description
1 polymer ?
#
loop_
_entity_poly.entity_id
_entity_poly.type
_entity_poly.pdbx_seq_one_letter_code
_entity_poly.pdbx_strand_id
1 'polypeptide(L)'
;MEVQRSLEQEKTSGKDDVDAIRTGTVWTAVAHIIAAVIGAGVLSLAWATAQLGWIAGPITMLCFAVVMYIAACLLSDCYRTNDPITGKRNPSFNEAVRVYLGKKWTWLCGLLLYVNFYGTGIAYVITSATSMREIQRVNCYHKRGEKAHCQTGTNMFMLIFGIIEIVTSQIPDFHNMAWLSVVAALMSFCYSFIGLGLGFSKVIDNRSIKGSIVGVSTKSASQKIWLVFQALGNIAFAYPYVVVLLEIQDTLKSPPPENQTMKKASMTAIVITTFFYLCLSCFGYAAFGNDAPGNLLTGFNEPFWLVDFANACIVLHLVGGYQVFSQPVFAFVEKWATQKYPENRFVTKFYAIKLLVLPALQLNFFRLCFRTLYVISTTAIAMAFPYFNQVLGVLGALIFWPTTVYFPVEMYIVQKKIEAWSRKWLLLEGFSMVCLIVSVLGFIGSIEGIVSAKLA
;
A
#
# COMPACT_ATOMS: atom_id res chain seq x y z
N MET A 1 36.48 -4.13 -17.43
CA MET A 1 35.84 -4.84 -16.29
C MET A 1 34.35 -4.52 -16.18
N GLU A 2 33.92 -3.24 -16.19
CA GLU A 2 32.50 -2.85 -16.13
C GLU A 2 31.69 -3.27 -17.37
N VAL A 3 32.28 -3.16 -18.56
CA VAL A 3 31.68 -3.60 -19.84
C VAL A 3 31.53 -5.13 -19.92
N GLN A 4 32.51 -5.88 -19.40
CA GLN A 4 32.41 -7.35 -19.31
C GLN A 4 31.37 -7.78 -18.29
N ARG A 5 31.24 -7.05 -17.16
CA ARG A 5 30.22 -7.31 -16.15
C ARG A 5 28.82 -7.05 -16.68
N SER A 6 28.62 -5.99 -17.49
CA SER A 6 27.34 -5.75 -18.17
C SER A 6 27.00 -6.82 -19.22
N LEU A 7 28.01 -7.32 -19.95
CA LEU A 7 27.84 -8.40 -20.93
C LEU A 7 27.58 -9.76 -20.27
N GLU A 8 28.19 -10.05 -19.13
CA GLU A 8 27.91 -11.24 -18.32
C GLU A 8 26.54 -11.17 -17.67
N GLN A 9 26.14 -10.01 -17.16
CA GLN A 9 24.83 -9.79 -16.55
C GLN A 9 23.69 -9.85 -17.59
N GLU A 10 23.96 -9.43 -18.83
CA GLU A 10 23.04 -9.59 -19.97
C GLU A 10 22.98 -11.05 -20.47
N LYS A 11 24.10 -11.78 -20.46
CA LYS A 11 24.13 -13.23 -20.77
C LYS A 11 23.44 -14.10 -19.72
N THR A 12 23.53 -13.77 -18.43
CA THR A 12 22.80 -14.48 -17.37
C THR A 12 21.31 -14.14 -17.39
N SER A 13 20.96 -12.86 -17.59
CA SER A 13 19.56 -12.43 -17.74
C SER A 13 18.87 -13.11 -18.93
N GLY A 14 19.57 -13.30 -20.05
CA GLY A 14 19.03 -14.00 -21.22
C GLY A 14 18.88 -15.52 -21.04
N LYS A 15 19.60 -16.14 -20.10
CA LYS A 15 19.45 -17.58 -19.76
C LYS A 15 18.30 -17.79 -18.76
N ASP A 16 18.22 -16.96 -17.74
CA ASP A 16 17.14 -17.05 -16.73
C ASP A 16 15.75 -16.79 -17.35
N ASP A 17 15.69 -15.96 -18.40
CA ASP A 17 14.44 -15.69 -19.13
C ASP A 17 13.92 -16.89 -19.94
N VAL A 18 14.79 -17.82 -20.36
CA VAL A 18 14.42 -19.00 -21.16
C VAL A 18 13.99 -20.17 -20.28
N ASP A 19 14.54 -20.29 -19.06
CA ASP A 19 14.33 -21.46 -18.20
C ASP A 19 13.16 -21.32 -17.20
N ALA A 20 12.68 -20.12 -16.90
CA ALA A 20 11.55 -19.93 -15.99
C ALA A 20 10.19 -20.13 -16.69
N ILE A 21 9.46 -21.19 -16.33
CA ILE A 21 8.10 -21.47 -16.81
C ILE A 21 7.10 -20.54 -16.10
N ARG A 22 6.54 -19.57 -16.84
CA ARG A 22 5.48 -18.66 -16.35
C ARG A 22 4.10 -19.32 -16.52
N THR A 23 3.35 -19.44 -15.43
CA THR A 23 2.04 -20.13 -15.41
C THR A 23 0.87 -19.22 -15.07
N GLY A 24 1.13 -17.94 -14.77
CA GLY A 24 0.11 -16.97 -14.37
C GLY A 24 -0.98 -16.76 -15.42
N THR A 25 -2.19 -16.49 -14.94
CA THR A 25 -3.40 -16.29 -15.75
C THR A 25 -4.07 -14.96 -15.38
N VAL A 26 -5.13 -14.59 -16.11
CA VAL A 26 -5.97 -13.43 -15.75
C VAL A 26 -6.43 -13.51 -14.30
N TRP A 27 -6.88 -14.69 -13.83
CA TRP A 27 -7.43 -14.84 -12.49
C TRP A 27 -6.36 -14.78 -11.39
N THR A 28 -5.17 -15.35 -11.63
CA THR A 28 -4.09 -15.24 -10.65
C THR A 28 -3.60 -13.79 -10.56
N ALA A 29 -3.50 -13.08 -11.69
CA ALA A 29 -3.18 -11.65 -11.68
C ALA A 29 -4.25 -10.82 -10.98
N VAL A 30 -5.54 -11.06 -11.24
CA VAL A 30 -6.64 -10.40 -10.51
C VAL A 30 -6.51 -10.64 -9.00
N ALA A 31 -6.24 -11.88 -8.57
CA ALA A 31 -6.06 -12.20 -7.16
C ALA A 31 -4.87 -11.43 -6.54
N HIS A 32 -3.74 -11.37 -7.24
CA HIS A 32 -2.57 -10.61 -6.77
C HIS A 32 -2.84 -9.10 -6.69
N ILE A 33 -3.53 -8.52 -7.68
CA ILE A 33 -3.91 -7.11 -7.66
C ILE A 33 -4.83 -6.82 -6.48
N ILE A 34 -5.89 -7.62 -6.29
CA ILE A 34 -6.83 -7.43 -5.18
C ILE A 34 -6.10 -7.55 -3.83
N ALA A 35 -5.23 -8.55 -3.67
CA ALA A 35 -4.44 -8.72 -2.46
C ALA A 35 -3.49 -7.53 -2.19
N ALA A 36 -2.93 -6.91 -3.23
CA ALA A 36 -2.07 -5.73 -3.09
C ALA A 36 -2.84 -4.44 -2.72
N VAL A 37 -4.14 -4.39 -3.06
CA VAL A 37 -4.99 -3.19 -2.90
C VAL A 37 -5.79 -3.23 -1.59
N ILE A 38 -6.19 -4.40 -1.10
CA ILE A 38 -6.93 -4.52 0.17
C ILE A 38 -5.96 -4.40 1.35
N GLY A 39 -5.95 -3.23 2.01
CA GLY A 39 -5.13 -2.97 3.20
C GLY A 39 -5.60 -1.81 4.06
N ALA A 40 -4.69 -1.20 4.81
CA ALA A 40 -5.00 -0.13 5.76
C ALA A 40 -5.70 1.08 5.11
N GLY A 41 -5.39 1.38 3.84
CA GLY A 41 -6.00 2.50 3.11
C GLY A 41 -7.53 2.39 2.98
N VAL A 42 -8.05 1.17 2.81
CA VAL A 42 -9.49 0.91 2.66
C VAL A 42 -10.29 1.35 3.89
N LEU A 43 -9.70 1.23 5.08
CA LEU A 43 -10.34 1.57 6.35
C LEU A 43 -10.61 3.08 6.48
N SER A 44 -9.85 3.92 5.75
CA SER A 44 -9.98 5.38 5.75
C SER A 44 -11.03 5.93 4.79
N LEU A 45 -11.56 5.11 3.87
CA LEU A 45 -12.40 5.59 2.78
C LEU A 45 -13.72 6.18 3.26
N ALA A 46 -14.34 5.61 4.30
CA ALA A 46 -15.55 6.16 4.89
C ALA A 46 -15.30 7.56 5.49
N TRP A 47 -14.16 7.76 6.16
CA TRP A 47 -13.75 9.07 6.66
C TRP A 47 -13.47 10.06 5.53
N ALA A 48 -12.78 9.62 4.47
CA ALA A 48 -12.51 10.46 3.31
C ALA A 48 -13.80 10.91 2.63
N THR A 49 -14.79 10.02 2.51
CA THR A 49 -16.12 10.37 2.01
C THR A 49 -16.89 11.27 2.95
N ALA A 50 -16.71 11.16 4.27
CA ALA A 50 -17.25 12.15 5.20
C ALA A 50 -16.64 13.55 5.00
N GLN A 51 -15.35 13.64 4.65
CA GLN A 51 -14.72 14.92 4.35
C GLN A 51 -15.22 15.53 3.04
N LEU A 52 -15.50 14.70 2.03
CA LEU A 52 -15.89 15.13 0.69
C LEU A 52 -17.42 15.29 0.51
N GLY A 53 -18.22 14.47 1.18
CA GLY A 53 -19.66 14.38 1.05
C GLY A 53 -20.15 13.34 0.03
N TRP A 54 -21.48 13.19 -0.05
CA TRP A 54 -22.16 12.16 -0.86
C TRP A 54 -21.90 12.24 -2.37
N ILE A 55 -21.57 13.43 -2.89
CA ILE A 55 -21.32 13.62 -4.32
C ILE A 55 -19.82 13.50 -4.60
N ALA A 56 -19.02 14.37 -3.98
CA ALA A 56 -17.59 14.46 -4.30
C ALA A 56 -16.82 13.21 -3.85
N GLY A 57 -17.22 12.53 -2.77
CA GLY A 57 -16.55 11.31 -2.30
C GLY A 57 -16.55 10.19 -3.34
N PRO A 58 -17.72 9.66 -3.72
CA PRO A 58 -17.83 8.62 -4.75
C PRO A 58 -17.23 9.02 -6.10
N ILE A 59 -17.43 10.27 -6.56
CA ILE A 59 -16.85 10.75 -7.83
C ILE A 59 -15.33 10.73 -7.76
N THR A 60 -14.74 11.20 -6.65
CA THR A 60 -13.28 11.19 -6.47
C THR A 60 -12.74 9.77 -6.54
N MET A 61 -13.38 8.81 -5.87
CA MET A 61 -12.97 7.40 -5.92
C MET A 61 -13.02 6.82 -7.35
N LEU A 62 -14.07 7.15 -8.12
CA LEU A 62 -14.16 6.78 -9.54
C LEU A 62 -13.06 7.43 -10.37
N CYS A 63 -12.73 8.71 -10.14
CA CYS A 63 -11.63 9.39 -10.82
C CYS A 63 -10.29 8.71 -10.53
N PHE A 64 -10.01 8.36 -9.28
CA PHE A 64 -8.80 7.60 -8.92
C PHE A 64 -8.78 6.23 -9.60
N ALA A 65 -9.91 5.52 -9.65
CA ALA A 65 -9.99 4.24 -10.37
C ALA A 65 -9.67 4.39 -11.88
N VAL A 66 -10.13 5.46 -12.52
CA VAL A 66 -9.81 5.77 -13.93
C VAL A 66 -8.33 6.09 -14.10
N VAL A 67 -7.76 6.94 -13.23
CA VAL A 67 -6.31 7.25 -13.23
C VAL A 67 -5.49 5.96 -13.10
N MET A 68 -5.87 5.09 -12.17
CA MET A 68 -5.22 3.79 -11.97
C MET A 68 -5.30 2.91 -13.20
N TYR A 69 -6.46 2.85 -13.86
CA TYR A 69 -6.62 2.05 -15.07
C TYR A 69 -5.76 2.57 -16.24
N ILE A 70 -5.70 3.90 -16.41
CA ILE A 70 -4.83 4.53 -17.41
C ILE A 70 -3.37 4.19 -17.11
N ALA A 71 -2.91 4.44 -15.89
CA ALA A 71 -1.55 4.11 -15.45
C ALA A 71 -1.19 2.64 -15.66
N ALA A 72 -2.10 1.73 -15.29
CA ALA A 72 -1.92 0.30 -15.47
C ALA A 72 -1.80 -0.08 -16.95
N CYS A 73 -2.60 0.54 -17.83
CA CYS A 73 -2.51 0.30 -19.27
C CYS A 73 -1.18 0.78 -19.86
N LEU A 74 -0.73 1.99 -19.49
CA LEU A 74 0.53 2.57 -19.95
C LEU A 74 1.72 1.71 -19.49
N LEU A 75 1.74 1.35 -18.20
CA LEU A 75 2.79 0.54 -17.62
C LEU A 75 2.80 -0.89 -18.17
N SER A 76 1.62 -1.50 -18.39
CA SER A 76 1.55 -2.87 -18.94
C SER A 76 2.18 -2.97 -20.33
N ASP A 77 2.08 -1.89 -21.12
CA ASP A 77 2.75 -1.82 -22.42
C ASP A 77 4.27 -1.72 -22.27
N CYS A 78 4.77 -1.08 -21.21
CA CYS A 78 6.20 -0.91 -20.93
C CYS A 78 6.92 -2.21 -20.52
N TYR A 79 6.19 -3.30 -20.27
CA TYR A 79 6.78 -4.57 -19.85
C TYR A 79 7.80 -5.14 -20.84
N ARG A 80 7.60 -4.99 -22.16
CA ARG A 80 8.58 -5.40 -23.18
C ARG A 80 9.15 -4.22 -23.93
N THR A 81 10.46 -4.21 -24.11
CA THR A 81 11.19 -3.14 -24.80
C THR A 81 11.30 -3.43 -26.30
N ASN A 82 11.13 -2.40 -27.13
CA ASN A 82 11.17 -2.42 -28.62
C ASN A 82 10.04 -3.18 -29.33
N ASP A 83 9.73 -4.42 -28.93
CA ASP A 83 8.68 -5.24 -29.54
C ASP A 83 7.72 -5.82 -28.49
N PRO A 84 6.38 -5.72 -28.67
CA PRO A 84 5.41 -6.20 -27.68
C PRO A 84 5.35 -7.71 -27.45
N ILE A 85 5.95 -8.54 -28.32
CA ILE A 85 5.87 -10.01 -28.24
C ILE A 85 7.25 -10.64 -28.02
N THR A 86 8.26 -10.14 -28.72
CA THR A 86 9.63 -10.67 -28.76
C THR A 86 10.63 -9.77 -28.02
N GLY A 87 10.22 -8.56 -27.65
CA GLY A 87 11.06 -7.59 -26.96
C GLY A 87 11.54 -8.06 -25.59
N LYS A 88 12.70 -7.54 -25.17
CA LYS A 88 13.31 -7.85 -23.86
C LYS A 88 12.34 -7.47 -22.73
N ARG A 89 12.14 -8.40 -21.80
CA ARG A 89 11.26 -8.23 -20.65
C ARG A 89 11.87 -7.31 -19.60
N ASN A 90 11.02 -6.53 -18.95
CA ASN A 90 11.33 -5.73 -17.78
C ASN A 90 10.61 -6.38 -16.57
N PRO A 91 11.26 -7.30 -15.83
CA PRO A 91 10.60 -8.12 -14.83
C PRO A 91 10.19 -7.36 -13.56
N SER A 92 10.59 -6.10 -13.42
CA SER A 92 10.24 -5.25 -12.27
C SER A 92 10.04 -3.80 -12.68
N PHE A 93 9.30 -3.05 -11.85
CA PHE A 93 9.05 -1.63 -12.04
C PHE A 93 10.35 -0.82 -12.17
N ASN A 94 11.31 -1.09 -11.28
CA ASN A 94 12.59 -0.37 -11.24
C ASN A 94 13.47 -0.68 -12.45
N GLU A 95 13.42 -1.91 -12.96
CA GLU A 95 14.13 -2.30 -14.18
C GLU A 95 13.56 -1.59 -15.42
N ALA A 96 12.23 -1.49 -15.53
CA ALA A 96 11.60 -0.72 -16.60
C ALA A 96 12.03 0.76 -16.56
N VAL A 97 12.04 1.38 -15.38
CA VAL A 97 12.53 2.77 -15.22
C VAL A 97 13.99 2.89 -15.66
N ARG A 98 14.83 1.91 -15.32
CA ARG A 98 16.23 1.88 -15.76
C ARG A 98 16.38 1.82 -17.27
N VAL A 99 15.59 0.98 -17.94
CA VAL A 99 15.67 0.79 -19.38
C VAL A 99 15.16 2.02 -20.15
N TYR A 100 14.03 2.60 -19.73
CA TYR A 100 13.43 3.72 -20.47
C TYR A 100 13.96 5.09 -20.08
N LEU A 101 14.19 5.35 -18.79
CA LEU A 101 14.53 6.67 -18.28
C LEU A 101 16.00 6.78 -17.83
N GLY A 102 16.66 5.64 -17.63
CA GLY A 102 18.09 5.60 -17.30
C GLY A 102 18.38 5.75 -15.81
N LYS A 103 19.68 5.65 -15.49
CA LYS A 103 20.18 5.42 -14.11
C LYS A 103 19.78 6.50 -13.10
N LYS A 104 19.72 7.77 -13.48
CA LYS A 104 19.34 8.86 -12.55
C LYS A 104 17.90 8.69 -12.04
N TRP A 105 16.99 8.38 -12.96
CA TRP A 105 15.59 8.15 -12.65
C TRP A 105 15.37 6.85 -11.87
N THR A 106 16.15 5.80 -12.14
CA THR A 106 16.20 4.57 -11.34
C THR A 106 16.51 4.86 -9.87
N TRP A 107 17.50 5.73 -9.58
CA TRP A 107 17.84 6.11 -8.21
C TRP A 107 16.71 6.87 -7.52
N LEU A 108 16.08 7.83 -8.22
CA LEU A 108 14.95 8.57 -7.68
C LEU A 108 13.74 7.66 -7.42
N CYS A 109 13.41 6.79 -8.38
CA CYS A 109 12.36 5.77 -8.23
C CYS A 109 12.65 4.87 -7.03
N GLY A 110 13.88 4.37 -6.90
CA GLY A 110 14.29 3.54 -5.77
C GLY A 110 14.11 4.27 -4.44
N LEU A 111 14.56 5.53 -4.34
CA LEU A 111 14.37 6.35 -3.14
C LEU A 111 12.89 6.47 -2.75
N LEU A 112 12.03 6.83 -3.71
CA LEU A 112 10.59 6.98 -3.49
C LEU A 112 9.93 5.67 -3.04
N LEU A 113 10.28 4.54 -3.67
CA LEU A 113 9.77 3.23 -3.29
C LEU A 113 10.22 2.83 -1.87
N TYR A 114 11.48 3.08 -1.51
CA TYR A 114 11.95 2.79 -0.14
C TYR A 114 11.32 3.69 0.91
N VAL A 115 11.09 4.97 0.61
CA VAL A 115 10.31 5.87 1.47
C VAL A 115 8.87 5.37 1.61
N ASN A 116 8.25 4.89 0.53
CA ASN A 116 6.92 4.29 0.59
C ASN A 116 6.88 3.03 1.48
N PHE A 117 7.84 2.13 1.32
CA PHE A 117 7.91 0.89 2.09
C PHE A 117 8.11 1.17 3.58
N TYR A 118 9.04 2.08 3.91
CA TYR A 118 9.28 2.52 5.27
C TYR A 118 8.05 3.20 5.89
N GLY A 119 7.44 4.12 5.14
CA GLY A 119 6.23 4.83 5.51
C GLY A 119 5.03 3.92 5.73
N THR A 120 4.83 2.94 4.85
CA THR A 120 3.79 1.92 4.99
C THR A 120 3.98 1.10 6.26
N GLY A 121 5.24 0.80 6.62
CA GLY A 121 5.57 0.20 7.92
C GLY A 121 5.08 1.04 9.10
N ILE A 122 5.32 2.36 9.08
CA ILE A 122 4.80 3.29 10.11
C ILE A 122 3.26 3.25 10.16
N ALA A 123 2.61 3.35 9.00
CA ALA A 123 1.15 3.28 8.91
C ALA A 123 0.61 1.97 9.50
N TYR A 124 1.28 0.85 9.28
CA TYR A 124 0.88 -0.45 9.81
C TYR A 124 1.05 -0.55 11.33
N VAL A 125 2.12 0.01 11.90
CA VAL A 125 2.25 0.13 13.36
C VAL A 125 1.07 0.89 13.96
N ILE A 126 0.71 2.04 13.38
CA ILE A 126 -0.43 2.85 13.85
C ILE A 126 -1.75 2.09 13.72
N THR A 127 -1.97 1.45 12.58
CA THR A 127 -3.23 0.76 12.28
C THR A 127 -3.41 -0.47 13.18
N SER A 128 -2.38 -1.31 13.32
CA SER A 128 -2.41 -2.47 14.21
C SER A 128 -2.61 -2.07 15.67
N ALA A 129 -1.93 -1.02 16.13
CA ALA A 129 -2.10 -0.50 17.48
C ALA A 129 -3.52 0.03 17.73
N THR A 130 -4.09 0.71 16.74
CA THR A 130 -5.48 1.18 16.79
C THR A 130 -6.45 0.00 16.89
N SER A 131 -6.26 -1.04 16.07
CA SER A 131 -7.11 -2.23 16.11
C SER A 131 -6.99 -3.01 17.42
N MET A 132 -5.78 -3.19 17.97
CA MET A 132 -5.61 -3.81 19.30
C MET A 132 -6.25 -2.99 20.42
N ARG A 133 -6.15 -1.66 20.36
CA ARG A 133 -6.84 -0.77 21.29
C ARG A 133 -8.34 -0.94 21.22
N GLU A 134 -8.91 -1.02 20.01
CA GLU A 134 -10.36 -1.22 19.86
C GLU A 134 -10.83 -2.55 20.43
N ILE A 135 -10.07 -3.64 20.29
CA ILE A 135 -10.40 -4.92 20.94
C ILE A 135 -10.57 -4.71 22.45
N GLN A 136 -9.61 -4.06 23.11
CA GLN A 136 -9.71 -3.80 24.55
C GLN A 136 -10.89 -2.85 24.87
N ARG A 137 -11.11 -1.83 24.06
CA ARG A 137 -12.15 -0.82 24.26
C ARG A 137 -13.55 -1.42 24.15
N VAL A 138 -13.80 -2.22 23.11
CA VAL A 138 -15.07 -2.90 22.85
C VAL A 138 -15.38 -3.90 23.97
N ASN A 139 -14.39 -4.70 24.40
CA ASN A 139 -14.53 -5.58 25.56
C ASN A 139 -14.83 -4.83 26.87
N CYS A 140 -14.25 -3.64 27.03
CA CYS A 140 -14.51 -2.78 28.19
C CYS A 140 -15.96 -2.28 28.18
N TYR A 141 -16.46 -1.77 27.05
CA TYR A 141 -17.86 -1.35 26.92
C TYR A 141 -18.85 -2.50 27.10
N HIS A 142 -18.54 -3.67 26.56
CA HIS A 142 -19.39 -4.85 26.73
C HIS A 142 -19.51 -5.25 28.22
N LYS A 143 -18.40 -5.23 28.97
CA LYS A 143 -18.38 -5.60 30.40
C LYS A 143 -18.92 -4.53 31.34
N ARG A 144 -18.68 -3.25 31.04
CA ARG A 144 -18.92 -2.13 31.97
C ARG A 144 -20.06 -1.20 31.52
N GLY A 145 -20.67 -1.48 30.37
CA GLY A 145 -21.70 -0.66 29.74
C GLY A 145 -21.13 0.46 28.87
N GLU A 146 -21.94 0.95 27.92
CA GLU A 146 -21.54 1.95 26.91
C GLU A 146 -21.07 3.29 27.49
N LYS A 147 -21.46 3.62 28.72
CA LYS A 147 -21.10 4.87 29.41
C LYS A 147 -19.78 4.77 30.21
N ALA A 148 -19.12 3.61 30.20
CA ALA A 148 -17.89 3.43 30.95
C ALA A 148 -16.72 4.26 30.37
N HIS A 149 -15.87 4.80 31.23
CA HIS A 149 -14.66 5.51 30.81
C HIS A 149 -13.56 4.51 30.41
N CYS A 150 -13.61 4.05 29.15
CA CYS A 150 -12.68 3.08 28.58
C CYS A 150 -11.60 3.76 27.71
N GLN A 151 -10.76 4.60 28.33
CA GLN A 151 -9.60 5.19 27.65
C GLN A 151 -8.38 4.29 27.77
N THR A 152 -7.83 3.87 26.62
CA THR A 152 -6.57 3.13 26.56
C THR A 152 -5.64 3.84 25.57
N GLY A 153 -4.41 4.14 26.00
CA GLY A 153 -3.40 4.72 25.12
C GLY A 153 -2.97 3.73 24.02
N THR A 154 -2.60 4.25 22.85
CA THR A 154 -2.13 3.43 21.70
C THR A 154 -0.66 3.03 21.80
N ASN A 155 0.16 3.79 22.54
CA ASN A 155 1.61 3.62 22.60
C ASN A 155 2.04 2.21 23.04
N MET A 156 1.37 1.63 24.06
CA MET A 156 1.68 0.27 24.51
C MET A 156 1.44 -0.75 23.39
N PHE A 157 0.35 -0.60 22.63
CA PHE A 157 0.05 -1.49 21.50
C PHE A 157 1.01 -1.32 20.33
N MET A 158 1.51 -0.09 20.09
CA MET A 158 2.57 0.13 19.11
C MET A 158 3.85 -0.61 19.49
N LEU A 159 4.23 -0.59 20.78
CA LEU A 159 5.38 -1.35 21.28
C LEU A 159 5.16 -2.86 21.14
N ILE A 160 3.97 -3.37 21.47
CA ILE A 160 3.64 -4.80 21.30
C ILE A 160 3.77 -5.20 19.82
N PHE A 161 3.19 -4.42 18.91
CA PHE A 161 3.32 -4.69 17.48
C PHE A 161 4.79 -4.61 17.02
N GLY A 162 5.55 -3.62 17.47
CA GLY A 162 6.98 -3.50 17.18
C GLY A 162 7.79 -4.70 17.68
N ILE A 163 7.47 -5.26 18.86
CA ILE A 163 8.11 -6.49 19.36
C ILE A 163 7.80 -7.68 18.46
N ILE A 164 6.54 -7.84 18.05
CA ILE A 164 6.14 -8.88 17.08
C ILE A 164 6.94 -8.70 15.79
N GLU A 165 7.02 -7.47 15.27
CA GLU A 165 7.74 -7.16 14.03
C GLU A 165 9.25 -7.35 14.14
N ILE A 166 9.87 -7.15 15.30
CA ILE A 166 11.28 -7.47 15.51
C ILE A 166 11.51 -8.96 15.29
N VAL A 167 10.62 -9.82 15.80
CA VAL A 167 10.71 -11.28 15.67
C VAL A 167 10.40 -11.72 14.25
N THR A 168 9.29 -11.29 13.66
CA THR A 168 8.88 -11.69 12.31
C THR A 168 9.82 -11.14 11.23
N SER A 169 10.44 -9.96 11.45
CA SER A 169 11.45 -9.40 10.53
C SER A 169 12.69 -10.28 10.41
N GLN A 170 12.91 -11.23 11.31
CA GLN A 170 14.03 -12.18 11.18
C GLN A 170 13.79 -13.28 10.14
N ILE A 171 12.59 -13.37 9.54
CA ILE A 171 12.33 -14.31 8.43
C ILE A 171 13.25 -13.98 7.24
N PRO A 172 14.02 -14.95 6.70
CA PRO A 172 15.05 -14.75 5.67
C PRO A 172 14.66 -13.89 4.48
N ASP A 173 13.59 -14.29 3.82
CA ASP A 173 13.21 -13.78 2.51
C ASP A 173 11.73 -14.02 2.25
N PHE A 174 11.28 -13.56 1.07
CA PHE A 174 9.92 -13.72 0.57
C PHE A 174 9.46 -15.19 0.49
N HIS A 175 10.34 -16.12 0.15
CA HIS A 175 9.98 -17.52 0.00
C HIS A 175 9.64 -18.15 1.36
N ASN A 176 10.42 -17.82 2.39
CA ASN A 176 10.21 -18.30 3.75
C ASN A 176 8.97 -17.68 4.43
N MET A 177 8.47 -16.56 3.93
CA MET A 177 7.23 -15.93 4.41
C MET A 177 6.00 -16.18 3.52
N ALA A 178 6.07 -17.07 2.53
CA ALA A 178 4.96 -17.32 1.62
C ALA A 178 3.66 -17.70 2.35
N TRP A 179 3.75 -18.53 3.40
CA TRP A 179 2.61 -18.90 4.26
C TRP A 179 2.01 -17.68 4.98
N LEU A 180 2.87 -16.77 5.45
CA LEU A 180 2.46 -15.57 6.16
C LEU A 180 1.70 -14.63 5.22
N SER A 181 2.17 -14.48 3.98
CA SER A 181 1.47 -13.72 2.93
C SER A 181 0.10 -14.29 2.60
N VAL A 182 -0.05 -15.62 2.56
CA VAL A 182 -1.35 -16.28 2.34
C VAL A 182 -2.32 -16.00 3.49
N VAL A 183 -1.85 -16.16 4.73
CA VAL A 183 -2.67 -15.83 5.93
C VAL A 183 -3.05 -14.36 5.91
N ALA A 184 -2.12 -13.47 5.60
CA ALA A 184 -2.34 -12.03 5.54
C ALA A 184 -3.43 -11.67 4.52
N ALA A 185 -3.37 -12.24 3.31
CA ALA A 185 -4.40 -12.03 2.29
C ALA A 185 -5.78 -12.56 2.73
N LEU A 186 -5.86 -13.74 3.37
CA LEU A 186 -7.13 -14.26 3.89
C LEU A 186 -7.73 -13.33 4.95
N MET A 187 -6.91 -12.89 5.90
CA MET A 187 -7.34 -11.96 6.95
C MET A 187 -7.81 -10.63 6.37
N SER A 188 -7.20 -10.16 5.27
CA SER A 188 -7.59 -8.92 4.61
C SER A 188 -9.01 -8.98 4.04
N PHE A 189 -9.35 -10.06 3.33
CA PHE A 189 -10.72 -10.31 2.91
C PHE A 189 -11.67 -10.42 4.10
N CYS A 190 -11.30 -11.16 5.16
CA CYS A 190 -12.16 -11.35 6.33
C CYS A 190 -12.60 -10.02 6.97
N TYR A 191 -11.68 -9.15 7.39
CA TYR A 191 -12.08 -7.90 8.04
C TYR A 191 -12.80 -6.96 7.08
N SER A 192 -12.46 -6.99 5.79
CA SER A 192 -13.07 -6.17 4.76
C SER A 192 -14.56 -6.54 4.56
N PHE A 193 -14.89 -7.83 4.44
CA PHE A 193 -16.28 -8.27 4.35
C PHE A 193 -17.07 -8.03 5.65
N ILE A 194 -16.43 -8.23 6.82
CA ILE A 194 -17.07 -7.94 8.11
C ILE A 194 -17.37 -6.45 8.25
N GLY A 195 -16.41 -5.57 7.94
CA GLY A 195 -16.61 -4.12 7.97
C GLY A 195 -17.73 -3.66 7.04
N LEU A 196 -17.84 -4.28 5.85
CA LEU A 196 -18.93 -4.04 4.91
C LEU A 196 -20.28 -4.45 5.51
N GLY A 197 -20.37 -5.65 6.06
CA GLY A 197 -21.58 -6.18 6.69
C GLY A 197 -22.03 -5.36 7.90
N LEU A 198 -21.08 -4.98 8.77
CA LEU A 198 -21.33 -4.11 9.92
C LEU A 198 -21.83 -2.73 9.48
N GLY A 199 -21.20 -2.13 8.46
CA GLY A 199 -21.65 -0.87 7.89
C GLY A 199 -23.08 -0.95 7.36
N PHE A 200 -23.38 -1.96 6.55
CA PHE A 200 -24.72 -2.19 6.03
C PHE A 200 -25.76 -2.42 7.13
N SER A 201 -25.45 -3.28 8.11
CA SER A 201 -26.32 -3.53 9.27
C SER A 201 -26.61 -2.24 10.03
N LYS A 202 -25.59 -1.41 10.27
CA LYS A 202 -25.75 -0.16 11.01
C LYS A 202 -26.64 0.85 10.29
N VAL A 203 -26.62 0.86 8.95
CA VAL A 203 -27.55 1.68 8.15
C VAL A 203 -28.99 1.24 8.36
N ILE A 204 -29.24 -0.07 8.39
CA ILE A 204 -30.57 -0.64 8.69
C ILE A 204 -31.00 -0.25 10.11
N ASP A 205 -30.12 -0.41 11.09
CA ASP A 205 -30.41 -0.09 12.50
C ASP A 205 -30.73 1.40 12.70
N ASN A 206 -29.98 2.28 12.01
CA ASN A 206 -30.22 3.71 12.05
C ASN A 206 -31.57 4.13 11.42
N ARG A 207 -32.18 3.26 10.59
CA ARG A 207 -33.37 3.55 9.75
C ARG A 207 -33.25 4.83 8.93
N SER A 208 -32.02 5.25 8.63
CA SER A 208 -31.71 6.50 7.95
C SER A 208 -30.31 6.42 7.33
N ILE A 209 -30.16 7.10 6.20
CA ILE A 209 -28.87 7.31 5.56
C ILE A 209 -28.31 8.61 6.13
N LYS A 210 -27.24 8.52 6.93
CA LYS A 210 -26.57 9.69 7.50
C LYS A 210 -25.67 10.38 6.48
N GLY A 211 -25.08 11.50 6.92
CA GLY A 211 -24.13 12.28 6.14
C GLY A 211 -24.81 13.41 5.38
N SER A 212 -24.03 14.41 5.00
CA SER A 212 -24.46 15.55 4.20
C SER A 212 -23.93 15.46 2.76
N ILE A 213 -24.55 16.23 1.85
CA ILE A 213 -24.15 16.33 0.44
C ILE A 213 -22.70 16.83 0.32
N VAL A 214 -22.30 17.77 1.18
CA VAL A 214 -20.99 18.46 1.14
C VAL A 214 -20.01 17.92 2.19
N GLY A 215 -20.39 16.91 2.96
CA GLY A 215 -19.56 16.31 4.02
C GLY A 215 -19.59 17.07 5.35
N VAL A 216 -18.52 16.91 6.12
CA VAL A 216 -18.31 17.54 7.43
C VAL A 216 -18.46 19.07 7.35
N SER A 217 -19.23 19.63 8.28
CA SER A 217 -19.29 21.08 8.52
C SER A 217 -18.15 21.49 9.45
N THR A 218 -17.46 22.58 9.12
CA THR A 218 -16.32 23.09 9.90
C THR A 218 -16.53 24.54 10.28
N LYS A 219 -15.72 25.05 11.21
CA LYS A 219 -15.84 26.44 11.70
C LYS A 219 -15.40 27.48 10.66
N SER A 220 -14.63 27.07 9.65
CA SER A 220 -14.08 27.97 8.62
C SER A 220 -13.88 27.24 7.29
N ALA A 221 -13.97 27.97 6.18
CA ALA A 221 -13.74 27.42 4.85
C ALA A 221 -12.32 26.84 4.66
N SER A 222 -11.31 27.44 5.29
CA SER A 222 -9.92 26.94 5.24
C SER A 222 -9.79 25.55 5.87
N GLN A 223 -10.36 25.34 7.06
CA GLN A 223 -10.38 24.02 7.69
C GLN A 223 -11.07 22.96 6.82
N LYS A 224 -12.17 23.32 6.16
CA LYS A 224 -12.83 22.43 5.21
C LYS A 224 -11.91 22.04 4.06
N ILE A 225 -11.18 23.00 3.49
CA ILE A 225 -10.26 22.75 2.37
C ILE A 225 -9.13 21.81 2.79
N TRP A 226 -8.53 21.99 3.98
CA TRP A 226 -7.47 21.10 4.47
C TRP A 226 -7.94 19.66 4.65
N LEU A 227 -9.14 19.46 5.19
CA LEU A 227 -9.74 18.12 5.32
C LEU A 227 -10.03 17.48 3.96
N VAL A 228 -10.53 18.24 3.00
CA VAL A 228 -10.75 17.77 1.62
C VAL A 228 -9.43 17.34 0.99
N PHE A 229 -8.38 18.13 1.11
CA PHE A 229 -7.05 17.80 0.61
C PHE A 229 -6.49 16.55 1.28
N GLN A 230 -6.55 16.46 2.61
CA GLN A 230 -6.13 15.25 3.33
C GLN A 230 -6.91 14.01 2.86
N ALA A 231 -8.21 14.13 2.59
CA ALA A 231 -9.03 13.05 2.05
C ALA A 231 -8.56 12.58 0.66
N LEU A 232 -8.10 13.49 -0.21
CA LEU A 232 -7.49 13.11 -1.50
C LEU A 232 -6.24 12.23 -1.30
N GLY A 233 -5.39 12.58 -0.33
CA GLY A 233 -4.22 11.76 0.02
C GLY A 233 -4.60 10.38 0.56
N ASN A 234 -5.66 10.30 1.39
CA ASN A 234 -6.15 9.02 1.92
C ASN A 234 -6.71 8.12 0.82
N ILE A 235 -7.49 8.67 -0.11
CA ILE A 235 -7.98 7.93 -1.28
C ILE A 235 -6.80 7.47 -2.14
N ALA A 236 -5.82 8.34 -2.38
CA ALA A 236 -4.62 7.99 -3.15
C ALA A 236 -3.86 6.81 -2.54
N PHE A 237 -3.73 6.77 -1.20
CA PHE A 237 -3.08 5.67 -0.48
C PHE A 237 -3.81 4.33 -0.62
N ALA A 238 -5.13 4.35 -0.87
CA ALA A 238 -5.90 3.14 -1.08
C ALA A 238 -5.64 2.47 -2.45
N TYR A 239 -4.93 3.11 -3.38
CA TYR A 239 -4.67 2.55 -4.72
C TYR A 239 -3.16 2.32 -5.02
N PRO A 240 -2.43 1.48 -4.27
CA PRO A 240 -0.97 1.41 -4.40
C PRO A 240 -0.43 0.43 -5.47
N TYR A 241 -1.26 -0.36 -6.17
CA TYR A 241 -0.76 -1.58 -6.84
C TYR A 241 0.11 -1.39 -8.10
N VAL A 242 0.15 -0.20 -8.70
CA VAL A 242 0.93 0.06 -9.91
C VAL A 242 2.42 -0.23 -9.71
N VAL A 243 2.93 -0.07 -8.49
CA VAL A 243 4.34 -0.34 -8.15
C VAL A 243 4.73 -1.82 -8.16
N VAL A 244 3.76 -2.74 -8.14
CA VAL A 244 3.98 -4.20 -8.22
C VAL A 244 3.42 -4.80 -9.51
N LEU A 245 2.94 -3.95 -10.43
CA LEU A 245 2.22 -4.39 -11.63
C LEU A 245 3.11 -5.21 -12.57
N LEU A 246 4.35 -4.76 -12.80
CA LEU A 246 5.26 -5.44 -13.71
C LEU A 246 5.74 -6.77 -13.15
N GLU A 247 5.92 -6.85 -11.84
CA GLU A 247 6.25 -8.07 -11.12
C GLU A 247 5.12 -9.10 -11.24
N ILE A 248 3.85 -8.67 -11.12
CA ILE A 248 2.69 -9.53 -11.38
C ILE A 248 2.65 -9.95 -12.86
N GLN A 249 2.88 -9.01 -13.78
CA GLN A 249 2.88 -9.27 -15.22
C GLN A 249 3.98 -10.25 -15.65
N ASP A 250 5.14 -10.24 -14.99
CA ASP A 250 6.26 -11.15 -15.27
C ASP A 250 5.92 -12.62 -14.98
N THR A 251 4.93 -12.87 -14.12
CA THR A 251 4.45 -14.22 -13.82
C THR A 251 3.51 -14.80 -14.88
N LEU A 252 2.97 -13.96 -15.78
CA LEU A 252 1.92 -14.36 -16.72
C LEU A 252 2.47 -15.25 -17.84
N LYS A 253 1.70 -16.30 -18.15
CA LYS A 253 1.99 -17.14 -19.32
C LYS A 253 1.75 -16.36 -20.61
N SER A 254 2.47 -16.73 -21.67
CA SER A 254 2.31 -16.21 -23.02
C SER A 254 2.50 -17.37 -24.02
N PRO A 255 1.63 -17.55 -25.03
CA PRO A 255 0.52 -16.66 -25.45
C PRO A 255 -0.78 -16.73 -24.59
N PRO A 256 -1.67 -15.71 -24.66
CA PRO A 256 -1.56 -14.45 -25.42
C PRO A 256 -0.54 -13.48 -24.78
N PRO A 257 -0.17 -12.36 -25.46
CA PRO A 257 0.80 -11.40 -24.94
C PRO A 257 0.48 -10.93 -23.51
N GLU A 258 1.51 -10.80 -22.70
CA GLU A 258 1.39 -10.58 -21.26
C GLU A 258 0.65 -9.26 -20.96
N ASN A 259 0.87 -8.23 -21.78
CA ASN A 259 0.21 -6.93 -21.63
C ASN A 259 -1.30 -6.99 -21.85
N GLN A 260 -1.79 -7.84 -22.78
CA GLN A 260 -3.23 -8.02 -23.02
C GLN A 260 -3.88 -8.71 -21.82
N THR A 261 -3.24 -9.77 -21.33
CA THR A 261 -3.66 -10.49 -20.12
C THR A 261 -3.66 -9.56 -18.91
N MET A 262 -2.61 -8.76 -18.73
CA MET A 262 -2.46 -7.82 -17.61
C MET A 262 -3.48 -6.67 -17.66
N LYS A 263 -3.78 -6.12 -18.85
CA LYS A 263 -4.82 -5.09 -19.02
C LYS A 263 -6.20 -5.64 -18.69
N LYS A 264 -6.52 -6.86 -19.15
CA LYS A 264 -7.78 -7.53 -18.81
C LYS A 264 -7.88 -7.80 -17.30
N ALA A 265 -6.80 -8.30 -16.69
CA ALA A 265 -6.74 -8.52 -15.24
C ALA A 265 -6.90 -7.21 -14.46
N SER A 266 -6.20 -6.15 -14.88
CA SER A 266 -6.28 -4.82 -14.26
C SER A 266 -7.68 -4.24 -14.35
N MET A 267 -8.34 -4.31 -15.51
CA MET A 267 -9.73 -3.85 -15.65
C MET A 267 -10.65 -4.60 -14.67
N THR A 268 -10.61 -5.93 -14.68
CA THR A 268 -11.44 -6.75 -13.78
C THR A 268 -11.18 -6.43 -12.31
N ALA A 269 -9.91 -6.36 -11.91
CA ALA A 269 -9.53 -6.07 -10.52
C ALA A 269 -9.92 -4.65 -10.10
N ILE A 270 -9.75 -3.64 -10.95
CA ILE A 270 -10.15 -2.25 -10.67
C ILE A 270 -11.67 -2.14 -10.54
N VAL A 271 -12.45 -2.81 -11.39
CA VAL A 271 -13.92 -2.82 -11.27
C VAL A 271 -14.35 -3.44 -9.94
N ILE A 272 -13.81 -4.62 -9.59
CA ILE A 272 -14.13 -5.30 -8.33
C ILE A 272 -13.73 -4.45 -7.12
N THR A 273 -12.50 -3.94 -7.09
CA THR A 273 -11.99 -3.14 -5.97
C THR A 273 -12.71 -1.81 -5.84
N THR A 274 -13.02 -1.14 -6.95
CA THR A 274 -13.75 0.13 -6.92
C THR A 274 -15.17 -0.06 -6.42
N PHE A 275 -15.87 -1.10 -6.87
CA PHE A 275 -17.18 -1.46 -6.32
C PHE A 275 -17.08 -1.71 -4.81
N PHE A 276 -16.11 -2.52 -4.40
CA PHE A 276 -15.89 -2.85 -3.00
C PHE A 276 -15.59 -1.61 -2.13
N TYR A 277 -14.74 -0.72 -2.64
CA TYR A 277 -14.36 0.53 -2.00
C TYR A 277 -15.55 1.48 -1.87
N LEU A 278 -16.33 1.64 -2.94
CA LEU A 278 -17.56 2.43 -2.91
C LEU A 278 -18.53 1.87 -1.88
N CYS A 279 -18.73 0.55 -1.81
CA CYS A 279 -19.60 -0.05 -0.82
C CYS A 279 -19.13 0.20 0.62
N LEU A 280 -17.86 -0.08 0.94
CA LEU A 280 -17.32 0.16 2.27
C LEU A 280 -17.39 1.64 2.67
N SER A 281 -17.02 2.50 1.74
CA SER A 281 -17.01 3.94 1.93
C SER A 281 -18.41 4.51 2.16
N CYS A 282 -19.35 4.19 1.24
CA CYS A 282 -20.71 4.70 1.28
C CYS A 282 -21.52 4.09 2.43
N PHE A 283 -21.40 2.80 2.74
CA PHE A 283 -22.09 2.24 3.91
C PHE A 283 -21.50 2.75 5.22
N GLY A 284 -20.17 2.93 5.31
CA GLY A 284 -19.55 3.59 6.45
C GLY A 284 -20.06 5.02 6.64
N TYR A 285 -20.14 5.81 5.56
CA TYR A 285 -20.66 7.17 5.63
C TYR A 285 -22.17 7.21 5.90
N ALA A 286 -22.97 6.31 5.34
CA ALA A 286 -24.39 6.19 5.67
C ALA A 286 -24.62 5.76 7.13
N ALA A 287 -23.73 4.97 7.71
CA ALA A 287 -23.81 4.50 9.09
C ALA A 287 -23.44 5.57 10.11
N PHE A 288 -22.41 6.37 9.82
CA PHE A 288 -21.81 7.31 10.79
C PHE A 288 -21.97 8.79 10.43
N GLY A 289 -22.27 9.11 9.18
CA GLY A 289 -22.39 10.47 8.68
C GLY A 289 -21.08 11.26 8.82
N ASN A 290 -21.20 12.52 9.20
CA ASN A 290 -20.04 13.42 9.36
C ASN A 290 -19.08 12.96 10.48
N ASP A 291 -19.54 12.06 11.36
CA ASP A 291 -18.73 11.48 12.44
C ASP A 291 -18.08 10.14 12.04
N ALA A 292 -18.00 9.84 10.73
CA ALA A 292 -17.34 8.62 10.26
C ALA A 292 -15.91 8.53 10.79
N PRO A 293 -15.55 7.41 11.44
CA PRO A 293 -14.25 7.29 12.08
C PRO A 293 -13.14 7.13 11.05
N GLY A 294 -11.93 7.57 11.40
CA GLY A 294 -10.75 7.43 10.55
C GLY A 294 -10.46 5.99 10.15
N ASN A 295 -10.56 5.04 11.07
CA ASN A 295 -10.61 3.62 10.75
C ASN A 295 -12.05 3.13 10.94
N LEU A 296 -12.68 2.68 9.85
CA LEU A 296 -14.08 2.25 9.81
C LEU A 296 -14.47 1.32 10.98
N LEU A 297 -13.61 0.35 11.33
CA LEU A 297 -13.95 -0.62 12.37
C LEU A 297 -13.98 -0.05 13.80
N THR A 298 -13.41 1.14 14.01
CA THR A 298 -13.42 1.82 15.31
C THR A 298 -14.78 2.48 15.63
N GLY A 299 -15.72 2.46 14.67
CA GLY A 299 -17.07 2.99 14.84
C GLY A 299 -18.10 1.97 15.37
N PHE A 300 -17.75 0.68 15.44
CA PHE A 300 -18.67 -0.37 15.86
C PHE A 300 -18.36 -0.88 17.27
N ASN A 301 -19.40 -1.13 18.06
CA ASN A 301 -19.29 -1.72 19.40
C ASN A 301 -19.95 -3.10 19.50
N GLU A 302 -20.98 -3.37 18.69
CA GLU A 302 -21.75 -4.62 18.72
C GLU A 302 -21.98 -5.16 17.30
N PRO A 303 -22.06 -6.50 17.12
CA PRO A 303 -21.77 -7.53 18.12
C PRO A 303 -20.27 -7.57 18.46
N PHE A 304 -19.93 -7.46 19.75
CA PHE A 304 -18.54 -7.19 20.21
C PHE A 304 -17.52 -8.21 19.70
N TRP A 305 -17.87 -9.51 19.70
CA TRP A 305 -16.98 -10.59 19.26
C TRP A 305 -16.62 -10.48 17.77
N LEU A 306 -17.54 -9.98 16.94
CA LEU A 306 -17.33 -9.84 15.50
C LEU A 306 -16.43 -8.64 15.21
N VAL A 307 -16.61 -7.56 15.97
CA VAL A 307 -15.73 -6.37 15.91
C VAL A 307 -14.32 -6.74 16.39
N ASP A 308 -14.20 -7.51 17.47
CA ASP A 308 -12.93 -8.02 17.98
C ASP A 308 -12.23 -8.91 16.94
N PHE A 309 -12.97 -9.85 16.36
CA PHE A 309 -12.45 -10.74 15.32
C PHE A 309 -11.95 -9.97 14.09
N ALA A 310 -12.72 -8.98 13.62
CA ALA A 310 -12.31 -8.16 12.49
C ALA A 310 -11.05 -7.32 12.78
N ASN A 311 -10.93 -6.75 13.99
CA ASN A 311 -9.72 -6.05 14.40
C ASN A 311 -8.52 -7.00 14.57
N ALA A 312 -8.72 -8.22 15.07
CA ALA A 312 -7.68 -9.23 15.13
C ALA A 312 -7.20 -9.64 13.72
N CYS A 313 -8.13 -9.79 12.76
CA CYS A 313 -7.81 -9.99 11.36
C CYS A 313 -6.97 -8.83 10.79
N ILE A 314 -7.27 -7.57 11.12
CA ILE A 314 -6.41 -6.43 10.72
C ILE A 314 -4.99 -6.63 11.27
N VAL A 315 -4.85 -6.89 12.56
CA VAL A 315 -3.51 -7.03 13.18
C VAL A 315 -2.72 -8.14 12.48
N LEU A 316 -3.32 -9.31 12.27
CA LEU A 316 -2.67 -10.44 11.59
C LEU A 316 -2.35 -10.13 10.11
N HIS A 317 -3.26 -9.44 9.40
CA HIS A 317 -3.01 -8.99 8.04
C HIS A 317 -1.76 -8.08 7.99
N LEU A 318 -1.70 -7.11 8.90
CA LEU A 318 -0.64 -6.11 8.89
C LEU A 318 0.70 -6.66 9.39
N VAL A 319 0.73 -7.75 10.15
CA VAL A 319 2.00 -8.48 10.42
C VAL A 319 2.60 -8.99 9.12
N GLY A 320 1.81 -9.68 8.29
CA GLY A 320 2.30 -10.14 6.99
C GLY A 320 2.58 -8.99 6.02
N GLY A 321 1.71 -7.99 5.99
CA GLY A 321 1.89 -6.79 5.17
C GLY A 321 3.20 -6.05 5.51
N TYR A 322 3.52 -5.87 6.79
CA TYR A 322 4.75 -5.20 7.22
C TYR A 322 5.98 -5.92 6.67
N GLN A 323 5.97 -7.25 6.67
CA GLN A 323 7.03 -8.07 6.10
C GLN A 323 7.11 -7.93 4.57
N VAL A 324 5.98 -7.97 3.86
CA VAL A 324 5.93 -7.77 2.40
C VAL A 324 6.60 -6.45 1.99
N PHE A 325 6.39 -5.37 2.73
CA PHE A 325 7.00 -4.07 2.42
C PHE A 325 8.42 -3.89 2.97
N SER A 326 8.78 -4.55 4.07
CA SER A 326 10.11 -4.37 4.69
C SER A 326 11.19 -5.25 4.07
N GLN A 327 10.86 -6.44 3.59
CA GLN A 327 11.84 -7.37 3.02
C GLN A 327 12.62 -6.81 1.81
N PRO A 328 12.03 -6.02 0.88
CA PRO A 328 12.80 -5.35 -0.18
C PRO A 328 13.85 -4.36 0.35
N VAL A 329 13.54 -3.66 1.45
CA VAL A 329 14.48 -2.76 2.13
C VAL A 329 15.62 -3.58 2.74
N PHE A 330 15.28 -4.66 3.42
CA PHE A 330 16.25 -5.56 4.04
C PHE A 330 17.20 -6.18 3.02
N ALA A 331 16.65 -6.76 1.95
CA ALA A 331 17.43 -7.36 0.89
C ALA A 331 18.40 -6.36 0.24
N PHE A 332 17.96 -5.11 0.03
CA PHE A 332 18.82 -4.07 -0.54
C PHE A 332 19.99 -3.72 0.37
N VAL A 333 19.73 -3.41 1.64
CA VAL A 333 20.76 -2.99 2.60
C VAL A 333 21.73 -4.13 2.92
N GLU A 334 21.22 -5.35 3.11
CA GLU A 334 22.03 -6.53 3.39
C GLU A 334 22.93 -6.91 2.21
N LYS A 335 22.41 -6.86 0.98
CA LYS A 335 23.20 -7.10 -0.23
C LYS A 335 24.29 -6.04 -0.38
N TRP A 336 23.96 -4.77 -0.18
CA TRP A 336 24.93 -3.69 -0.23
C TRP A 336 26.03 -3.85 0.83
N ALA A 337 25.66 -4.16 2.08
CA ALA A 337 26.60 -4.36 3.17
C ALA A 337 27.54 -5.53 2.90
N THR A 338 27.00 -6.65 2.42
CA THR A 338 27.77 -7.87 2.08
C THR A 338 28.77 -7.59 0.95
N GLN A 339 28.36 -6.82 -0.07
CA GLN A 339 29.24 -6.46 -1.19
C GLN A 339 30.32 -5.45 -0.81
N LYS A 340 29.99 -4.50 0.08
CA LYS A 340 30.92 -3.45 0.50
C LYS A 340 31.93 -3.94 1.54
N TYR A 341 31.55 -4.88 2.40
CA TYR A 341 32.37 -5.40 3.49
C TYR A 341 32.47 -6.94 3.47
N PRO A 342 33.01 -7.55 2.40
CA PRO A 342 33.03 -9.01 2.25
C PRO A 342 33.86 -9.73 3.32
N GLU A 343 34.92 -9.10 3.83
CA GLU A 343 35.80 -9.68 4.85
C GLU A 343 35.27 -9.51 6.28
N ASN A 344 34.21 -8.72 6.49
CA ASN A 344 33.69 -8.45 7.82
C ASN A 344 32.78 -9.59 8.32
N ARG A 345 33.29 -10.37 9.27
CA ARG A 345 32.56 -11.49 9.90
C ARG A 345 31.21 -11.08 10.52
N PHE A 346 31.05 -9.82 10.93
CA PHE A 346 29.77 -9.32 11.44
C PHE A 346 28.65 -9.34 10.38
N VAL A 347 29.02 -9.15 9.12
CA VAL A 347 28.12 -9.09 7.97
C VAL A 347 28.00 -10.45 7.29
N THR A 348 29.10 -11.18 7.14
CA THR A 348 29.16 -12.38 6.29
C THR A 348 29.01 -13.71 7.01
N LYS A 349 29.12 -13.74 8.34
CA LYS A 349 28.99 -14.98 9.12
C LYS A 349 27.53 -15.26 9.46
N PHE A 350 26.97 -16.30 8.84
CA PHE A 350 25.62 -16.79 9.12
C PHE A 350 25.62 -17.89 10.21
N TYR A 351 24.61 -17.84 11.07
CA TYR A 351 24.29 -18.78 12.11
C TYR A 351 22.91 -19.36 11.82
N ALA A 352 22.81 -20.68 11.68
CA ALA A 352 21.54 -21.35 11.43
C ALA A 352 20.90 -21.78 12.76
N ILE A 353 19.76 -21.20 13.11
CA ILE A 353 18.94 -21.64 14.24
C ILE A 353 17.80 -22.48 13.68
N LYS A 354 17.79 -23.79 13.97
CA LYS A 354 16.65 -24.65 13.66
C LYS A 354 15.61 -24.52 14.77
N LEU A 355 14.42 -24.03 14.42
CA LEU A 355 13.23 -24.17 15.26
C LEU A 355 12.51 -25.48 14.92
N LEU A 356 11.78 -26.02 15.89
CA LEU A 356 11.16 -27.35 15.79
C LEU A 356 10.12 -27.46 14.66
N VAL A 357 9.51 -26.34 14.23
CA VAL A 357 8.38 -26.30 13.28
C VAL A 357 8.57 -25.27 12.14
N LEU A 358 9.62 -24.44 12.18
CA LEU A 358 9.85 -23.36 11.22
C LEU A 358 11.12 -23.59 10.38
N PRO A 359 11.20 -23.01 9.17
CA PRO A 359 12.43 -23.01 8.37
C PRO A 359 13.64 -22.52 9.18
N ALA A 360 14.82 -23.07 8.88
CA ALA A 360 16.04 -22.68 9.60
C ALA A 360 16.30 -21.18 9.45
N LEU A 361 16.34 -20.46 10.57
CA LEU A 361 16.65 -19.03 10.59
C LEU A 361 18.14 -18.84 10.35
N GLN A 362 18.50 -18.29 9.19
CA GLN A 362 19.87 -17.88 8.89
C GLN A 362 20.11 -16.45 9.39
N LEU A 363 20.71 -16.31 10.56
CA LEU A 363 20.97 -15.00 11.17
C LEU A 363 22.45 -14.63 11.00
N ASN A 364 22.73 -13.39 10.62
CA ASN A 364 24.03 -12.78 10.87
C ASN A 364 23.80 -11.57 11.80
N PHE A 365 24.84 -11.14 12.51
CA PHE A 365 24.70 -10.08 13.50
C PHE A 365 24.28 -8.74 12.88
N PHE A 366 24.81 -8.42 11.69
CA PHE A 366 24.41 -7.22 10.95
C PHE A 366 22.90 -7.20 10.68
N ARG A 367 22.37 -8.29 10.16
CA ARG A 367 20.96 -8.49 9.82
C ARG A 367 20.08 -8.36 11.05
N LEU A 368 20.46 -9.00 12.16
CA LEU A 368 19.74 -8.86 13.43
C LEU A 368 19.69 -7.40 13.87
N CYS A 369 20.85 -6.74 13.99
CA CYS A 369 20.93 -5.35 14.44
C CYS A 369 20.19 -4.38 13.50
N PHE A 370 20.40 -4.49 12.19
CA PHE A 370 19.80 -3.61 11.21
C PHE A 370 18.29 -3.76 11.16
N ARG A 371 17.76 -4.98 11.05
CA ARG A 371 16.32 -5.22 11.00
C ARG A 371 15.64 -4.81 12.30
N THR A 372 16.26 -5.08 13.45
CA THR A 372 15.75 -4.59 14.75
C THR A 372 15.73 -3.08 14.82
N LEU A 373 16.82 -2.39 14.42
CA LEU A 373 16.88 -0.93 14.41
C LEU A 373 15.85 -0.32 13.45
N TYR A 374 15.65 -0.94 12.30
CA TYR A 374 14.62 -0.56 11.34
C TYR A 374 13.22 -0.59 11.99
N VAL A 375 12.84 -1.70 12.64
CA VAL A 375 11.53 -1.81 13.31
C VAL A 375 11.39 -0.85 14.49
N ILE A 376 12.46 -0.67 15.29
CA ILE A 376 12.47 0.33 16.37
C ILE A 376 12.21 1.73 15.80
N SER A 377 12.84 2.07 14.67
CA SER A 377 12.70 3.39 14.07
C SER A 377 11.28 3.64 13.53
N THR A 378 10.66 2.68 12.84
CA THR A 378 9.28 2.83 12.34
C THR A 378 8.29 2.92 13.51
N THR A 379 8.51 2.16 14.58
CA THR A 379 7.68 2.19 15.78
C THR A 379 7.84 3.52 16.54
N ALA A 380 9.05 4.03 16.68
CA ALA A 380 9.30 5.32 17.32
C ALA A 380 8.63 6.48 16.58
N ILE A 381 8.69 6.49 15.25
CA ILE A 381 8.01 7.51 14.44
C ILE A 381 6.49 7.37 14.55
N ALA A 382 5.95 6.15 14.52
CA ALA A 382 4.52 5.90 14.74
C ALA A 382 4.04 6.41 16.11
N MET A 383 4.85 6.25 17.16
CA MET A 383 4.55 6.77 18.50
C MET A 383 4.63 8.30 18.57
N ALA A 384 5.54 8.91 17.82
CA ALA A 384 5.66 10.38 17.76
C ALA A 384 4.52 11.04 16.96
N PHE A 385 3.94 10.33 15.99
CA PHE A 385 2.87 10.81 15.13
C PHE A 385 1.75 9.77 14.99
N PRO A 386 0.96 9.50 16.04
CA PRO A 386 -0.08 8.46 16.07
C PRO A 386 -1.37 8.88 15.32
N TYR A 387 -1.22 9.56 14.18
CA TYR A 387 -2.30 10.22 13.44
C TYR A 387 -2.65 9.43 12.18
N PHE A 388 -3.56 8.45 12.31
CA PHE A 388 -3.88 7.48 11.26
C PHE A 388 -4.15 8.13 9.88
N ASN A 389 -5.18 8.97 9.75
CA ASN A 389 -5.54 9.57 8.46
C ASN A 389 -4.47 10.51 7.91
N GLN A 390 -3.76 11.22 8.79
CA GLN A 390 -2.75 12.18 8.38
C GLN A 390 -1.53 11.46 7.80
N VAL A 391 -1.06 10.40 8.46
CA VAL A 391 0.06 9.59 7.99
C VAL A 391 -0.28 8.90 6.67
N LEU A 392 -1.47 8.28 6.57
CA LEU A 392 -1.95 7.70 5.31
C LEU A 392 -2.03 8.75 4.19
N GLY A 393 -2.54 9.94 4.51
CA GLY A 393 -2.66 11.05 3.57
C GLY A 393 -1.31 11.52 3.02
N VAL A 394 -0.30 11.68 3.89
CA VAL A 394 1.07 12.04 3.47
C VAL A 394 1.65 10.98 2.55
N LEU A 395 1.54 9.70 2.92
CA LEU A 395 2.10 8.60 2.11
C LEU A 395 1.42 8.47 0.76
N GLY A 396 0.09 8.51 0.73
CA GLY A 396 -0.68 8.46 -0.50
C GLY A 396 -0.33 9.61 -1.43
N ALA A 397 -0.28 10.83 -0.91
CA ALA A 397 0.05 12.01 -1.69
C ALA A 397 1.51 12.02 -2.21
N LEU A 398 2.47 11.59 -1.39
CA LEU A 398 3.89 11.56 -1.77
C LEU A 398 4.17 10.58 -2.91
N ILE A 399 3.47 9.43 -2.91
CA ILE A 399 3.78 8.31 -3.79
C ILE A 399 2.90 8.30 -5.03
N PHE A 400 1.65 8.75 -4.93
CA PHE A 400 0.68 8.69 -6.02
C PHE A 400 1.18 9.33 -7.32
N TRP A 401 1.50 10.63 -7.35
CA TRP A 401 1.97 11.23 -8.60
C TRP A 401 3.25 10.57 -9.15
N PRO A 402 4.37 10.49 -8.40
CA PRO A 402 5.61 10.08 -9.03
C PRO A 402 5.59 8.61 -9.47
N THR A 403 5.06 7.69 -8.65
CA THR A 403 5.12 6.25 -8.96
C THR A 403 3.93 5.74 -9.74
N THR A 404 2.72 6.24 -9.46
CA THR A 404 1.51 5.76 -10.11
C THR A 404 1.27 6.47 -11.44
N VAL A 405 1.70 7.73 -11.59
CA VAL A 405 1.35 8.52 -12.77
C VAL A 405 2.58 8.89 -13.60
N TYR A 406 3.53 9.64 -13.03
CA TYR A 406 4.67 10.20 -13.74
C TYR A 406 5.53 9.12 -14.41
N PHE A 407 6.05 8.16 -13.64
CA PHE A 407 6.91 7.11 -14.21
C PHE A 407 6.21 6.30 -15.32
N PRO A 408 4.97 5.80 -15.16
CA PRO A 408 4.25 5.15 -16.25
C PRO A 408 4.05 6.01 -17.50
N VAL A 409 3.73 7.31 -17.33
CA VAL A 409 3.56 8.25 -18.45
C VAL A 409 4.87 8.46 -19.21
N GLU A 410 5.96 8.78 -18.51
CA GLU A 410 7.27 9.01 -19.12
C GLU A 410 7.81 7.77 -19.82
N MET A 411 7.73 6.61 -19.16
CA MET A 411 8.16 5.35 -19.75
C MET A 411 7.38 5.05 -21.03
N TYR A 412 6.07 5.30 -21.04
CA TYR A 412 5.23 5.09 -22.22
C TYR A 412 5.57 6.06 -23.37
N ILE A 413 5.81 7.34 -23.07
CA ILE A 413 6.23 8.34 -24.05
C ILE A 413 7.53 7.90 -24.74
N VAL A 414 8.53 7.49 -23.94
CA VAL A 414 9.81 7.01 -24.46
C VAL A 414 9.62 5.72 -25.27
N GLN A 415 8.89 4.74 -24.73
CA GLN A 415 8.69 3.45 -25.39
C GLN A 415 7.99 3.60 -26.74
N LYS A 416 6.94 4.42 -26.80
CA LYS A 416 6.17 4.66 -28.04
C LYS A 416 6.77 5.72 -28.93
N LYS A 417 7.91 6.31 -28.53
CA LYS A 417 8.61 7.39 -29.26
C LYS A 417 7.64 8.52 -29.62
N ILE A 418 6.81 8.93 -28.66
CA ILE A 418 5.81 9.99 -28.88
C ILE A 418 6.55 11.32 -29.02
N GLU A 419 6.30 12.02 -30.13
CA GLU A 419 6.92 13.32 -30.40
C GLU A 419 6.44 14.37 -29.40
N ALA A 420 7.39 15.13 -28.85
CA ALA A 420 7.12 16.24 -27.95
C ALA A 420 6.17 17.25 -28.61
N TRP A 421 5.27 17.85 -27.82
CA TRP A 421 4.25 18.81 -28.29
C TRP A 421 3.20 18.25 -29.26
N SER A 422 3.24 16.97 -29.61
CA SER A 422 2.12 16.32 -30.28
C SER A 422 0.86 16.33 -29.40
N ARG A 423 -0.32 16.20 -30.00
CA ARG A 423 -1.60 16.13 -29.25
C ARG A 423 -1.59 15.02 -28.20
N LYS A 424 -1.02 13.86 -28.52
CA LYS A 424 -0.92 12.73 -27.58
C LYS A 424 0.01 13.03 -26.42
N TRP A 425 1.16 13.66 -26.69
CA TRP A 425 2.09 14.08 -25.65
C TRP A 425 1.43 15.10 -24.70
N LEU A 426 0.78 16.14 -25.24
CA LEU A 426 0.07 17.15 -24.44
C LEU A 426 -1.03 16.56 -23.55
N LEU A 427 -1.76 15.55 -24.04
CA LEU A 427 -2.78 14.87 -23.25
C LEU A 427 -2.18 14.05 -22.09
N LEU A 428 -1.08 13.34 -22.33
CA LEU A 428 -0.40 12.53 -21.31
C LEU A 428 0.25 13.41 -20.23
N GLU A 429 0.92 14.48 -20.65
CA GLU A 429 1.54 15.45 -19.75
C GLU A 429 0.50 16.25 -18.97
N GLY A 430 -0.58 16.70 -19.64
CA GLY A 430 -1.70 17.36 -18.97
C GLY A 430 -2.34 16.47 -17.90
N PHE A 431 -2.54 15.17 -18.21
CA PHE A 431 -2.99 14.18 -17.24
C PHE A 431 -2.03 14.03 -16.05
N SER A 432 -0.72 13.94 -16.31
CA SER A 432 0.31 13.89 -15.27
C SER A 432 0.29 15.13 -14.38
N MET A 433 0.18 16.32 -14.98
CA MET A 433 0.14 17.59 -14.25
C MET A 433 -1.09 17.76 -13.36
N VAL A 434 -2.27 17.31 -13.81
CA VAL A 434 -3.48 17.31 -12.95
C VAL A 434 -3.27 16.41 -11.74
N CYS A 435 -2.68 15.23 -11.92
CA CYS A 435 -2.39 14.31 -10.82
C CYS A 435 -1.30 14.84 -9.87
N LEU A 436 -0.33 15.61 -10.39
CA LEU A 436 0.66 16.31 -9.59
C LEU A 436 -0.01 17.32 -8.66
N ILE A 437 -0.93 18.14 -9.19
CA ILE A 437 -1.67 19.12 -8.39
C ILE A 437 -2.44 18.40 -7.28
N VAL A 438 -3.19 17.34 -7.60
CA VAL A 438 -3.93 16.55 -6.59
C VAL A 438 -2.98 16.02 -5.50
N SER A 439 -1.81 15.53 -5.87
CA SER A 439 -0.79 15.04 -4.93
C SER A 439 -0.24 16.16 -4.03
N VAL A 440 0.12 17.30 -4.61
CA VAL A 440 0.64 18.45 -3.85
C VAL A 440 -0.41 18.96 -2.86
N LEU A 441 -1.67 19.11 -3.30
CA LEU A 441 -2.76 19.51 -2.42
C LEU A 441 -2.94 18.51 -1.29
N GLY A 442 -3.01 17.21 -1.61
CA GLY A 442 -3.16 16.16 -0.62
C GLY A 442 -2.02 16.09 0.40
N PHE A 443 -0.79 16.35 -0.05
CA PHE A 443 0.38 16.43 0.82
C PHE A 443 0.26 17.62 1.78
N ILE A 444 -0.04 18.82 1.27
CA ILE A 444 -0.19 20.04 2.09
C ILE A 444 -1.30 19.86 3.13
N GLY A 445 -2.48 19.37 2.73
CA GLY A 445 -3.59 19.15 3.65
C GLY A 445 -3.25 18.12 4.74
N SER A 446 -2.53 17.06 4.38
CA SER A 446 -2.12 16.04 5.35
C SER A 446 -1.07 16.56 6.34
N ILE A 447 -0.09 17.36 5.87
CA ILE A 447 0.90 18.00 6.74
C ILE A 447 0.25 19.03 7.67
N GLU A 448 -0.66 19.86 7.17
CA GLU A 448 -1.44 20.78 8.00
C GLU A 448 -2.19 19.99 9.09
N GLY A 449 -2.83 18.88 8.72
CA GLY A 449 -3.49 17.99 9.67
C GLY A 449 -2.56 17.45 10.77
N ILE A 450 -1.31 17.10 10.44
CA ILE A 450 -0.31 16.67 11.45
C ILE A 450 0.05 17.83 12.39
N VAL A 451 0.32 19.01 11.82
CA VAL A 451 0.74 20.18 12.58
C VAL A 451 -0.38 20.62 13.53
N SER A 452 -1.61 20.73 13.01
CA SER A 452 -2.79 21.10 13.78
C SER A 452 -3.11 20.07 14.88
N ALA A 453 -2.96 18.77 14.62
CA ALA A 453 -3.16 17.75 15.64
C ALA A 453 -2.08 17.75 16.74
N LYS A 454 -0.86 18.18 16.42
CA LYS A 454 0.25 18.25 17.39
C LYS A 454 0.23 19.52 18.25
N LEU A 455 -0.36 20.60 17.74
CA LEU A 455 -0.46 21.89 18.43
C LEU A 455 -1.76 22.05 19.24
N ALA A 456 -2.75 21.16 19.03
CA ALA A 456 -3.98 21.06 19.81
C ALA A 456 -3.72 20.34 21.14
#